data_AF-A0A369UR53-F1
#
_entry.id   AF-A0A369UR53-F1
#
_cell.length_a   1.000
_cell.length_b   1.000
_cell.length_c   1.000
_cell.angle_alpha   90.00
_cell.angle_beta   90.00
_cell.angle_gamma   90.00
#
_symmetry.space_group_name_H-M   'P 1'
#
loop_
_entity.id
_entity.type
_entity.pdbx_description
1 polymer ?
#
loop_
_entity_poly.entity_id
_entity_poly.type
_entity_poly.pdbx_seq_one_letter_code
_entity_poly.pdbx_strand_id
1 'polypeptide(L)'
;MACYVRSSVISRRRRPDRRLLRLRNPPMRFDFRCLISAVLLTAAMGVVAAPGNDYAYAYPLQTQAKAEAYRVVLTPSVYSRVLATAGLHDLVVVNSLGREVSFAAMPEASPQVHPYELKTRLLPVPGGDDATAGVRVQRNTNGDIVIEQPTANGSKSQPTQWLIDGRKSVAINHMELVLPEALGDVRLSVAVDASDDLQTWSTRESNSTVTRIARGEDAVDQRTITIDGSTARYYRLRLLDGKAPWSAGQEPEIILTGSYTDAAADRYASLQWLPLQPAATSKAQGGGVDYDYRLPGVLPVEAVRAAMADANTAARFSVSASTGEGTSWSALGTLTAVRVQSDAAGGDVARFETHRVAMLRLHTDTPLSQPPSLQVGWHPDTFVFLAEGPAPYRLLAGSYAARRGDYAVDVAIDRLRATQSDDWQPPAATLGEPVEAGGIAALTAPKVPFNWTRPLLWLVLVAAAAMVAAMAFSLLRRGSKGGDSAP
;
A
#
# COMPACT_ATOMS: atom_id res chain seq x y z
N MET A 1 -21.08 44.19 -52.10
CA MET A 1 -20.53 45.55 -51.89
C MET A 1 -19.10 45.37 -51.39
N ALA A 2 -18.16 45.22 -52.32
CA ALA A 2 -17.13 46.20 -52.69
C ALA A 2 -15.77 45.69 -52.13
N CYS A 3 -14.97 44.96 -52.93
CA CYS A 3 -14.10 45.40 -54.03
C CYS A 3 -12.73 45.93 -53.57
N TYR A 4 -11.72 45.39 -54.27
CA TYR A 4 -10.45 46.03 -54.68
C TYR A 4 -9.28 46.09 -53.68
N VAL A 5 -8.00 45.92 -54.05
CA VAL A 5 -7.31 45.38 -55.24
C VAL A 5 -5.79 45.40 -54.94
N ARG A 6 -5.06 44.50 -55.61
CA ARG A 6 -3.63 44.47 -56.02
C ARG A 6 -2.67 45.58 -55.54
N SER A 7 -1.40 45.21 -55.33
CA SER A 7 -0.37 45.35 -56.39
C SER A 7 1.00 44.80 -56.01
N SER A 8 1.53 44.07 -56.98
CA SER A 8 2.88 43.59 -57.18
C SER A 8 3.86 44.72 -57.48
N VAL A 9 5.09 44.65 -56.97
CA VAL A 9 6.23 45.39 -57.53
C VAL A 9 7.46 44.47 -57.62
N ILE A 10 7.75 44.11 -58.86
CA ILE A 10 9.01 43.56 -59.37
C ILE A 10 9.98 44.75 -59.46
N SER A 11 11.18 44.65 -58.87
CA SER A 11 12.24 45.62 -59.15
C SER A 11 13.58 44.94 -59.51
N ARG A 12 13.83 45.01 -60.81
CA ARG A 12 15.07 45.24 -61.57
C ARG A 12 16.44 44.79 -61.02
N ARG A 13 17.00 43.88 -61.83
CA ARG A 13 18.42 43.67 -62.14
C ARG A 13 19.28 44.94 -62.12
N ARG A 14 20.47 44.84 -61.53
CA ARG A 14 21.69 45.53 -61.98
C ARG A 14 22.83 44.52 -62.15
N ARG A 15 23.36 44.44 -63.38
CA ARG A 15 24.72 43.93 -63.65
C ARG A 15 25.72 44.99 -63.22
N PRO A 16 26.94 44.58 -62.85
CA PRO A 16 28.07 45.15 -63.57
C PRO A 16 29.16 44.12 -63.95
N ASP A 17 29.72 44.40 -65.13
CA ASP A 17 31.09 44.20 -65.59
C ASP A 17 31.85 42.89 -65.39
N ARG A 18 32.06 42.27 -66.56
CA ARG A 18 33.21 41.44 -66.91
C ARG A 18 34.52 42.22 -66.71
N ARG A 19 35.39 41.72 -65.83
CA ARG A 19 36.85 41.80 -66.04
C ARG A 19 37.43 40.39 -66.02
N LEU A 20 37.98 40.01 -67.17
CA LEU A 20 38.74 38.78 -67.39
C LEU A 20 40.07 38.89 -66.66
N LEU A 21 40.26 38.09 -65.61
CA LEU A 21 41.58 37.81 -65.03
C LEU A 21 41.90 36.34 -65.30
N ARG A 22 42.77 36.11 -66.29
CA ARG A 22 43.45 34.83 -66.51
C ARG A 22 44.36 34.59 -65.30
N LEU A 23 43.97 33.70 -64.39
CA LEU A 23 44.86 33.16 -63.39
C LEU A 23 45.40 31.80 -63.88
N ARG A 24 46.72 31.77 -63.95
CA ARG A 24 47.60 30.69 -64.39
C ARG A 24 47.54 29.60 -63.31
N ASN A 25 47.08 28.39 -63.64
CA ASN A 25 47.14 27.25 -62.71
C ASN A 25 48.61 26.84 -62.49
N PRO A 26 49.12 26.79 -61.24
CA PRO A 26 50.37 26.10 -60.94
C PRO A 26 50.14 24.57 -60.90
N PRO A 27 51.15 23.75 -61.20
CA PRO A 27 51.02 22.30 -61.17
C PRO A 27 50.86 21.81 -59.72
N MET A 28 49.78 21.07 -59.46
CA MET A 28 49.56 20.33 -58.21
C MET A 28 50.66 19.29 -58.03
N ARG A 29 51.56 19.51 -57.07
CA ARG A 29 52.37 18.44 -56.47
C ARG A 29 51.51 17.83 -55.37
N PHE A 30 51.12 16.57 -55.54
CA PHE A 30 50.38 15.81 -54.53
C PHE A 30 51.31 15.47 -53.35
N ASP A 31 51.29 16.30 -52.32
CA ASP A 31 51.95 16.00 -51.04
C ASP A 31 51.08 15.03 -50.23
N PHE A 32 51.47 13.75 -50.26
CA PHE A 32 50.83 12.63 -49.55
C PHE A 32 50.70 12.83 -48.02
N ARG A 33 51.40 13.83 -47.46
CA ARG A 33 51.40 14.20 -46.04
C ARG A 33 50.17 15.00 -45.61
N CYS A 34 49.50 15.72 -46.52
CA CYS A 34 48.26 16.46 -46.20
C CYS A 34 46.99 15.58 -46.26
N LEU A 35 47.03 14.46 -46.99
CA LEU A 35 45.92 13.49 -47.06
C LEU A 35 45.73 12.72 -45.74
N ILE A 36 46.82 12.49 -44.99
CA ILE A 36 46.75 11.83 -43.68
C ILE A 36 46.16 12.75 -42.61
N SER A 37 46.42 14.07 -42.68
CA SER A 37 45.84 15.05 -41.75
C SER A 37 44.36 15.32 -42.01
N ALA A 38 43.88 15.16 -43.24
CA ALA A 38 42.46 15.35 -43.59
C ALA A 38 41.59 14.12 -43.26
N VAL A 39 42.16 12.90 -43.27
CA VAL A 39 41.43 11.67 -42.91
C VAL A 39 41.30 11.48 -41.40
N LEU A 40 42.17 12.09 -40.59
CA LEU A 40 42.11 12.04 -39.12
C LEU A 40 41.14 13.05 -38.49
N LEU A 41 40.55 13.99 -39.26
CA LEU A 41 39.65 15.02 -38.73
C LEU A 41 38.15 14.75 -38.98
N THR A 42 37.80 13.69 -39.71
CA THR A 42 36.41 13.32 -40.05
C THR A 42 35.83 12.17 -39.22
N ALA A 43 36.50 11.70 -38.17
CA ALA A 43 36.04 10.59 -37.32
C ALA A 43 35.58 11.01 -35.91
N ALA A 44 34.98 12.21 -35.79
CA ALA A 44 34.36 12.67 -34.54
C ALA A 44 32.93 13.20 -34.78
N MET A 45 32.13 12.49 -35.58
CA MET A 45 30.68 12.53 -35.38
C MET A 45 30.35 11.51 -34.30
N GLY A 46 30.51 11.94 -33.04
CA GLY A 46 29.84 11.28 -31.93
C GLY A 46 28.34 11.35 -32.23
N VAL A 47 27.72 10.20 -32.49
CA VAL A 47 26.29 10.06 -32.33
C VAL A 47 26.01 10.36 -30.86
N VAL A 48 25.59 11.58 -30.57
CA VAL A 48 24.94 11.90 -29.30
C VAL A 48 23.64 11.12 -29.35
N ALA A 49 23.65 9.90 -28.80
CA ALA A 49 22.43 9.23 -28.42
C ALA A 49 21.65 10.25 -27.58
N ALA A 50 20.41 10.55 -27.97
CA ALA A 50 19.52 11.31 -27.11
C ALA A 50 19.58 10.66 -25.71
N PRO A 51 19.72 11.43 -24.62
CA PRO A 51 19.75 10.83 -23.28
C PRO A 51 18.50 9.95 -23.16
N GLY A 52 18.74 8.64 -23.06
CA GLY A 52 17.67 7.68 -22.89
C GLY A 52 16.92 8.06 -21.63
N ASN A 53 15.59 8.06 -21.67
CA ASN A 53 14.82 8.25 -20.46
C ASN A 53 15.26 7.17 -19.45
N ASP A 54 15.66 7.55 -18.25
CA ASP A 54 16.16 6.63 -17.22
C ASP A 54 15.09 5.63 -16.75
N TYR A 55 13.83 5.83 -17.16
CA TYR A 55 12.70 4.96 -16.89
C TYR A 55 12.22 4.23 -18.15
N ALA A 56 11.88 2.96 -17.99
CA ALA A 56 11.47 2.08 -19.07
C ALA A 56 10.10 2.46 -19.66
N TYR A 57 9.16 2.88 -18.81
CA TYR A 57 7.77 3.13 -19.20
C TYR A 57 7.22 4.42 -18.59
N ALA A 58 6.21 4.99 -19.24
CA ALA A 58 5.47 6.14 -18.78
C ALA A 58 3.95 5.89 -18.87
N TYR A 59 3.21 6.28 -17.84
CA TYR A 59 1.75 6.26 -17.80
C TYR A 59 1.22 7.69 -17.77
N PRO A 60 0.39 8.12 -18.74
CA PRO A 60 -0.33 9.38 -18.63
C PRO A 60 -1.22 9.39 -17.39
N LEU A 61 -1.19 10.48 -16.61
CA LEU A 61 -2.07 10.66 -15.46
C LEU A 61 -3.22 11.60 -15.84
N GLN A 62 -4.44 11.09 -15.76
CA GLN A 62 -5.65 11.85 -16.08
C GLN A 62 -6.24 12.42 -14.79
N THR A 63 -6.29 13.74 -14.70
CA THR A 63 -6.84 14.48 -13.55
C THR A 63 -8.20 15.07 -13.93
N GLN A 64 -9.28 14.63 -13.28
CA GLN A 64 -10.65 15.09 -13.62
C GLN A 64 -10.92 16.55 -13.20
N ALA A 65 -10.33 16.98 -12.07
CA ALA A 65 -10.48 18.32 -11.53
C ALA A 65 -9.10 18.91 -11.19
N LYS A 66 -9.00 20.25 -11.17
CA LYS A 66 -7.80 20.93 -10.69
C LYS A 66 -7.72 20.82 -9.17
N ALA A 67 -6.60 20.35 -8.65
CA ALA A 67 -6.34 20.19 -7.22
C ALA A 67 -4.87 20.43 -6.89
N GLU A 68 -4.57 20.64 -5.61
CA GLU A 68 -3.21 20.88 -5.12
C GLU A 68 -2.40 19.59 -4.96
N ALA A 69 -3.10 18.46 -4.80
CA ALA A 69 -2.52 17.13 -4.74
C ALA A 69 -3.46 16.12 -5.41
N TYR A 70 -2.88 15.01 -5.87
CA TYR A 70 -3.61 13.93 -6.52
C TYR A 70 -3.15 12.58 -6.01
N ARG A 71 -4.11 11.67 -5.77
CA ARG A 71 -3.80 10.28 -5.42
C ARG A 71 -3.73 9.40 -6.67
N VAL A 72 -2.80 8.45 -6.69
CA VAL A 72 -2.60 7.46 -7.74
C VAL A 72 -2.64 6.08 -7.11
N VAL A 73 -3.62 5.27 -7.47
CA VAL A 73 -3.69 3.86 -7.06
C VAL A 73 -2.94 3.04 -8.11
N LEU A 74 -1.95 2.24 -7.69
CA LEU A 74 -1.18 1.43 -8.61
C LEU A 74 -2.03 0.27 -9.16
N THR A 75 -1.85 -0.05 -10.44
CA THR A 75 -2.50 -1.21 -11.08
C THR A 75 -1.50 -2.36 -11.23
N PRO A 76 -1.95 -3.62 -11.39
CA PRO A 76 -1.07 -4.76 -11.71
C PRO A 76 -0.10 -4.49 -12.87
N SER A 77 -0.51 -3.63 -13.81
CA SER A 77 0.30 -3.18 -14.93
C SER A 77 1.55 -2.42 -14.48
N VAL A 78 1.47 -1.59 -13.44
CA VAL A 78 2.63 -0.86 -12.88
C VAL A 78 3.58 -1.83 -12.19
N TYR A 79 3.06 -2.73 -11.36
CA TYR A 79 3.86 -3.75 -10.66
C TYR A 79 4.63 -4.68 -11.59
N SER A 80 4.13 -4.93 -12.80
CA SER A 80 4.83 -5.76 -13.80
C SER A 80 6.02 -5.05 -14.47
N ARG A 81 6.18 -3.74 -14.25
CA ARG A 81 7.17 -2.89 -14.94
C ARG A 81 8.19 -2.25 -14.01
N VAL A 82 8.07 -2.47 -12.71
CA VAL A 82 9.04 -2.06 -11.69
C VAL A 82 10.02 -3.20 -11.39
N LEU A 83 11.22 -2.85 -10.92
CA LEU A 83 12.16 -3.84 -10.42
C LEU A 83 11.77 -4.26 -8.99
N ALA A 84 11.69 -5.58 -8.75
CA ALA A 84 11.43 -6.13 -7.41
C ALA A 84 12.41 -5.59 -6.36
N THR A 85 13.70 -5.53 -6.72
CA THR A 85 14.79 -4.99 -5.89
C THR A 85 14.65 -3.50 -5.58
N ALA A 86 13.92 -2.75 -6.39
CA ALA A 86 13.72 -1.32 -6.17
C ALA A 86 12.56 -1.02 -5.22
N GLY A 87 11.71 -2.00 -4.88
CA GLY A 87 10.65 -1.82 -3.88
C GLY A 87 9.72 -0.64 -4.16
N LEU A 88 9.37 -0.38 -5.43
CA LEU A 88 8.58 0.78 -5.89
C LEU A 88 9.27 2.16 -5.76
N HIS A 89 10.55 2.22 -5.41
CA HIS A 89 11.33 3.45 -5.44
C HIS A 89 11.76 3.84 -6.86
N ASP A 90 11.62 2.96 -7.84
CA ASP A 90 11.81 3.25 -9.27
C ASP A 90 10.53 3.78 -9.95
N LEU A 91 9.71 4.50 -9.17
CA LEU A 91 8.52 5.21 -9.61
C LEU A 91 8.64 6.70 -9.32
N VAL A 92 8.45 7.55 -10.33
CA VAL A 92 8.41 9.02 -10.15
C VAL A 92 7.28 9.63 -10.95
N VAL A 93 6.78 10.79 -10.53
CA VAL A 93 5.82 11.58 -11.32
C VAL A 93 6.54 12.78 -11.91
N VAL A 94 6.33 13.03 -13.20
CA VAL A 94 6.85 14.22 -13.89
C VAL A 94 5.72 15.07 -14.45
N ASN A 95 5.91 16.39 -14.45
CA ASN A 95 5.01 17.33 -15.10
C ASN A 95 5.28 17.42 -16.62
N SER A 96 4.54 18.29 -17.32
CA SER A 96 4.65 18.43 -18.78
C SER A 96 6.02 18.96 -19.26
N LEU A 97 6.78 19.59 -18.37
CA LEU A 97 8.15 20.04 -18.63
C LEU A 97 9.19 18.92 -18.38
N GLY A 98 8.75 17.72 -18.00
CA GLY A 98 9.62 16.60 -17.67
C GLY A 98 10.33 16.74 -16.32
N ARG A 99 9.89 17.67 -15.46
CA ARG A 99 10.45 17.83 -14.11
C ARG A 99 9.73 16.93 -13.14
N GLU A 100 10.47 16.24 -12.28
CA GLU A 100 9.93 15.47 -11.17
C GLU A 100 9.16 16.40 -10.21
N VAL A 101 8.05 15.89 -9.69
CA VAL A 101 7.24 16.56 -8.67
C VAL A 101 7.27 15.73 -7.38
N SER A 102 7.01 16.38 -6.24
CA SER A 102 6.93 15.69 -4.96
C SER A 102 5.92 14.54 -5.02
N PHE A 103 6.40 13.31 -4.84
CA PHE A 103 5.62 12.08 -4.96
C PHE A 103 6.03 11.13 -3.84
N ALA A 104 5.08 10.54 -3.13
CA ALA A 104 5.36 9.60 -2.05
C ALA A 104 4.17 8.66 -1.82
N ALA A 105 4.37 7.63 -0.98
CA ALA A 105 3.28 6.76 -0.55
C ALA A 105 2.22 7.59 0.18
N MET A 106 0.95 7.26 -0.05
CA MET A 106 -0.17 7.89 0.64
C MET A 106 -0.14 7.46 2.11
N PRO A 107 -0.24 8.40 3.08
CA PRO A 107 -0.42 8.04 4.48
C PRO A 107 -1.66 7.15 4.66
N GLU A 108 -1.58 6.17 5.56
CA GLU A 108 -2.74 5.32 5.87
C GLU A 108 -3.92 6.19 6.36
N ALA A 109 -5.11 5.92 5.84
CA ALA A 109 -6.32 6.59 6.30
C ALA A 109 -6.66 6.13 7.72
N SER A 110 -7.27 7.01 8.50
CA SER A 110 -7.81 6.62 9.80
C SER A 110 -8.86 5.50 9.63
N PRO A 111 -8.93 4.54 10.56
CA PRO A 111 -9.95 3.49 10.54
C PRO A 111 -11.35 4.09 10.46
N GLN A 112 -12.24 3.43 9.73
CA GLN A 112 -13.62 3.86 9.64
C GLN A 112 -14.33 3.66 10.99
N VAL A 113 -15.07 4.69 11.40
CA VAL A 113 -15.94 4.62 12.58
C VAL A 113 -17.31 4.10 12.13
N HIS A 114 -17.75 3.00 12.73
CA HIS A 114 -19.05 2.39 12.47
C HIS A 114 -20.03 2.72 13.59
N PRO A 115 -21.28 3.09 13.27
CA PRO A 115 -22.31 3.25 14.29
C PRO A 115 -22.62 1.90 14.94
N TYR A 116 -22.94 1.94 16.23
CA TYR A 116 -23.27 0.78 17.02
C TYR A 116 -24.59 0.98 17.75
N GLU A 117 -25.52 0.04 17.59
CA GLU A 117 -26.74 -0.03 18.36
C GLU A 117 -26.99 -1.47 18.81
N LEU A 118 -27.21 -1.66 20.10
CA LEU A 118 -27.53 -2.97 20.67
C LEU A 118 -28.66 -2.86 21.68
N LYS A 119 -29.75 -3.57 21.41
CA LYS A 119 -30.80 -3.83 22.39
C LYS A 119 -30.49 -5.11 23.16
N THR A 120 -30.30 -5.02 24.47
CA THR A 120 -29.90 -6.15 25.33
C THR A 120 -30.61 -6.10 26.69
N ARG A 121 -30.36 -7.11 27.52
CA ARG A 121 -30.98 -7.26 28.85
C ARG A 121 -30.05 -6.73 29.94
N LEU A 122 -30.66 -6.22 31.01
CA LEU A 122 -29.98 -6.00 32.29
C LEU A 122 -29.86 -7.33 33.03
N LEU A 123 -28.64 -7.70 33.40
CA LEU A 123 -28.37 -8.90 34.18
C LEU A 123 -28.25 -8.52 35.66
N PRO A 124 -29.17 -8.93 36.54
CA PRO A 124 -29.12 -8.54 37.94
C PRO A 124 -27.88 -9.11 38.62
N VAL A 125 -27.21 -8.26 39.40
CA VAL A 125 -26.17 -8.69 40.34
C VAL A 125 -26.83 -8.75 41.73
N PRO A 126 -27.04 -9.94 42.30
CA PRO A 126 -27.71 -10.04 43.60
C PRO A 126 -26.84 -9.43 44.70
N GLY A 127 -27.44 -8.59 45.54
CA GLY A 127 -26.72 -7.79 46.54
C GLY A 127 -26.63 -8.44 47.92
N GLY A 128 -25.45 -8.34 48.52
CA GLY A 128 -25.22 -8.22 49.96
C GLY A 128 -24.38 -6.96 50.21
N ASP A 129 -24.51 -6.34 51.38
CA ASP A 129 -24.01 -4.98 51.69
C ASP A 129 -22.48 -4.77 51.50
N ASP A 130 -21.71 -5.84 51.28
CA ASP A 130 -20.31 -5.82 50.81
C ASP A 130 -20.20 -6.47 49.42
N ALA A 131 -20.43 -5.68 48.36
CA ALA A 131 -20.45 -6.12 46.96
C ALA A 131 -19.08 -6.56 46.37
N THR A 132 -18.07 -6.80 47.21
CA THR A 132 -16.75 -7.33 46.81
C THR A 132 -16.42 -8.70 47.40
N ALA A 133 -17.20 -9.23 48.35
CA ALA A 133 -16.92 -10.52 48.99
C ALA A 133 -17.80 -11.65 48.44
N GLY A 134 -17.47 -12.17 47.26
CA GLY A 134 -17.86 -13.54 46.88
C GLY A 134 -18.58 -13.73 45.54
N VAL A 135 -19.09 -12.68 44.89
CA VAL A 135 -19.69 -12.82 43.55
C VAL A 135 -18.57 -12.92 42.51
N ARG A 136 -18.37 -14.10 41.92
CA ARG A 136 -17.44 -14.30 40.80
C ARG A 136 -18.21 -14.24 39.50
N VAL A 137 -18.04 -13.15 38.77
CA VAL A 137 -18.55 -13.04 37.40
C VAL A 137 -17.49 -13.65 36.47
N GLN A 138 -17.82 -14.77 35.85
CA GLN A 138 -16.94 -15.50 34.94
C GLN A 138 -17.63 -15.67 33.59
N ARG A 139 -16.84 -16.05 32.59
CA ARG A 139 -17.36 -16.40 31.27
C ARG A 139 -17.39 -17.92 31.14
N ASN A 140 -18.51 -18.50 30.71
CA ASN A 140 -18.51 -19.92 30.36
C ASN A 140 -17.81 -20.16 29.01
N THR A 141 -17.60 -21.43 28.65
CA THR A 141 -16.95 -21.84 27.40
C THR A 141 -17.72 -21.39 26.14
N ASN A 142 -19.03 -21.14 26.25
CA ASN A 142 -19.88 -20.65 25.16
C ASN A 142 -19.84 -19.12 25.03
N GLY A 143 -19.22 -18.45 25.99
CA GLY A 143 -18.99 -17.03 25.97
C GLY A 143 -20.01 -16.17 26.69
N ASP A 144 -20.97 -16.80 27.38
CA ASP A 144 -21.97 -16.10 28.19
C ASP A 144 -21.40 -15.68 29.53
N ILE A 145 -21.94 -14.58 30.08
CA ILE A 145 -21.65 -14.15 31.44
C ILE A 145 -22.36 -15.11 32.41
N VAL A 146 -21.58 -15.75 33.27
CA VAL A 146 -22.05 -16.56 34.40
C VAL A 146 -21.72 -15.82 35.68
N ILE A 147 -22.73 -15.60 36.50
CA ILE A 147 -22.58 -14.98 37.83
C ILE A 147 -22.58 -16.14 38.83
N GLU A 148 -21.40 -16.53 39.33
CA GLU A 148 -21.25 -17.56 40.36
C GLU A 148 -21.34 -16.94 41.75
N GLN A 149 -22.09 -17.61 42.64
CA GLN A 149 -22.31 -17.18 44.01
C GLN A 149 -22.03 -18.32 45.00
N PRO A 150 -21.48 -18.03 46.19
CA PRO A 150 -21.62 -18.90 47.34
C PRO A 150 -23.09 -18.87 47.76
N THR A 151 -23.71 -20.03 47.93
CA THR A 151 -25.12 -20.16 48.32
C THR A 151 -25.38 -19.46 49.66
N ALA A 152 -25.95 -18.25 49.62
CA ALA A 152 -26.47 -17.58 50.80
C ALA A 152 -27.95 -17.98 50.98
N ASN A 153 -28.23 -18.69 52.06
CA ASN A 153 -29.58 -19.02 52.50
C ASN A 153 -30.33 -17.73 52.86
N GLY A 154 -31.47 -17.48 52.18
CA GLY A 154 -32.61 -16.79 52.77
C GLY A 154 -32.54 -15.26 52.84
N SER A 155 -32.64 -14.57 51.70
CA SER A 155 -33.60 -13.47 51.49
C SER A 155 -33.48 -12.97 50.04
N LYS A 156 -34.62 -12.82 49.34
CA LYS A 156 -34.64 -12.21 47.99
C LYS A 156 -34.50 -10.69 48.16
N SER A 157 -33.28 -10.19 48.39
CA SER A 157 -33.02 -8.75 48.30
C SER A 157 -33.22 -8.28 46.87
N GLN A 158 -33.75 -7.07 46.68
CA GLN A 158 -33.87 -6.51 45.33
C GLN A 158 -32.48 -6.11 44.79
N PRO A 159 -32.16 -6.41 43.53
CA PRO A 159 -30.88 -6.06 42.95
C PRO A 159 -30.72 -4.53 42.92
N THR A 160 -29.56 -4.05 43.34
CA THR A 160 -29.15 -2.64 43.26
C THR A 160 -28.12 -2.39 42.17
N GLN A 161 -27.70 -3.45 41.47
CA GLN A 161 -26.71 -3.39 40.41
C GLN A 161 -27.10 -4.33 39.27
N TRP A 162 -26.79 -3.94 38.04
CA TRP A 162 -27.02 -4.74 36.85
C TRP A 162 -25.81 -4.68 35.92
N LEU A 163 -25.47 -5.83 35.33
CA LEU A 163 -24.46 -5.95 34.28
C LEU A 163 -25.09 -5.92 32.90
N ILE A 164 -24.34 -5.38 31.95
CA ILE A 164 -24.71 -5.25 30.55
C ILE A 164 -23.52 -5.74 29.71
N ASP A 165 -23.77 -6.69 28.81
CA ASP A 165 -22.79 -7.16 27.81
C ASP A 165 -23.01 -6.41 26.49
N GLY A 166 -22.05 -5.57 26.11
CA GLY A 166 -22.00 -4.92 24.80
C GLY A 166 -21.61 -5.87 23.66
N ARG A 167 -21.43 -7.17 23.91
CA ARG A 167 -21.04 -8.25 22.96
C ARG A 167 -19.64 -8.12 22.36
N LYS A 168 -19.16 -6.90 22.15
CA LYS A 168 -17.83 -6.50 21.69
C LYS A 168 -17.40 -5.23 22.43
N SER A 169 -16.10 -4.94 22.43
CA SER A 169 -15.60 -3.67 22.97
C SER A 169 -15.99 -2.53 22.02
N VAL A 170 -16.73 -1.56 22.54
CA VAL A 170 -17.36 -0.46 21.78
C VAL A 170 -17.34 0.82 22.60
N ALA A 171 -17.29 1.94 21.91
CA ALA A 171 -17.40 3.28 22.47
C ALA A 171 -18.89 3.63 22.63
N ILE A 172 -19.48 3.43 23.82
CA ILE A 172 -20.90 3.75 24.06
C ILE A 172 -21.03 5.17 24.60
N ASN A 173 -21.88 5.98 23.97
CA ASN A 173 -22.12 7.37 24.38
C ASN A 173 -23.48 7.53 25.06
N HIS A 174 -24.44 6.66 24.73
CA HIS A 174 -25.80 6.71 25.27
C HIS A 174 -26.31 5.32 25.66
N MET A 175 -27.04 5.26 26.77
CA MET A 175 -27.76 4.08 27.22
C MET A 175 -29.22 4.46 27.52
N GLU A 176 -30.18 3.82 26.88
CA GLU A 176 -31.60 4.08 27.08
C GLU A 176 -32.30 2.90 27.75
N LEU A 177 -32.93 3.14 28.91
CA LEU A 177 -33.76 2.15 29.57
C LEU A 177 -35.15 2.06 28.92
N VAL A 178 -35.49 0.89 28.41
CA VAL A 178 -36.80 0.62 27.78
C VAL A 178 -37.82 0.32 28.88
N LEU A 179 -38.35 1.38 29.50
CA LEU A 179 -39.34 1.30 30.57
C LEU A 179 -40.76 1.09 29.99
N PRO A 180 -41.45 -0.04 30.24
CA PRO A 180 -42.83 -0.24 29.80
C PRO A 180 -43.82 0.69 30.52
N GLU A 181 -44.93 1.03 29.88
CA GLU A 181 -45.93 1.94 30.48
C GLU A 181 -46.56 1.40 31.75
N ALA A 182 -46.67 0.06 31.84
CA ALA A 182 -47.24 -0.63 32.98
C ALA A 182 -46.44 -0.43 34.29
N LEU A 183 -45.20 0.08 34.23
CA LEU A 183 -44.41 0.39 35.43
C LEU A 183 -44.87 1.68 36.15
N GLY A 184 -45.68 2.52 35.51
CA GLY A 184 -46.10 3.81 36.07
C GLY A 184 -44.97 4.83 36.16
N ASP A 185 -45.02 5.70 37.17
CA ASP A 185 -44.02 6.74 37.39
C ASP A 185 -42.72 6.12 37.94
N VAL A 186 -41.60 6.36 37.26
CA VAL A 186 -40.27 5.84 37.60
C VAL A 186 -39.32 7.00 37.80
N ARG A 187 -38.55 6.99 38.89
CA ARG A 187 -37.42 7.91 39.12
C ARG A 187 -36.28 7.16 39.80
N LEU A 188 -35.13 7.11 39.12
CA LEU A 188 -33.94 6.40 39.57
C LEU A 188 -32.72 7.32 39.43
N SER A 189 -31.88 7.35 40.46
CA SER A 189 -30.55 7.94 40.35
C SER A 189 -29.55 6.80 40.18
N VAL A 190 -28.75 6.84 39.12
CA VAL A 190 -27.87 5.74 38.72
C VAL A 190 -26.46 6.21 38.41
N ALA A 191 -25.48 5.34 38.63
CA ALA A 191 -24.11 5.48 38.14
C ALA A 191 -23.83 4.38 37.11
N VAL A 192 -22.92 4.66 36.17
CA VAL A 192 -22.45 3.70 35.18
C VAL A 192 -20.95 3.52 35.32
N ASP A 193 -20.52 2.27 35.49
CA ASP A 193 -19.12 1.87 35.38
C ASP A 193 -18.92 1.00 34.13
N ALA A 194 -17.70 0.91 33.62
CA ALA A 194 -17.35 0.06 32.49
C ALA A 194 -16.05 -0.74 32.73
N SER A 195 -15.93 -1.86 32.02
CA SER A 195 -14.84 -2.83 32.13
C SER A 195 -14.68 -3.63 30.83
N ASP A 196 -13.46 -4.10 30.55
CA ASP A 196 -13.21 -5.07 29.47
C ASP A 196 -13.05 -6.51 29.98
N ASP A 197 -12.86 -6.70 31.29
CA ASP A 197 -12.52 -7.99 31.92
C ASP A 197 -13.48 -8.41 33.05
N LEU A 198 -14.50 -7.59 33.35
CA LEU A 198 -15.44 -7.73 34.48
C LEU A 198 -14.80 -7.62 35.87
N GLN A 199 -13.50 -7.32 35.96
CA GLN A 199 -12.72 -7.25 37.20
C GLN A 199 -12.34 -5.81 37.51
N THR A 200 -11.82 -5.11 36.51
CA THR A 200 -11.30 -3.74 36.61
C THR A 200 -12.36 -2.78 36.10
N TRP A 201 -12.93 -1.98 37.00
CA TRP A 201 -14.06 -1.09 36.70
C TRP A 201 -13.63 0.37 36.75
N SER A 202 -14.04 1.14 35.73
CA SER A 202 -13.87 2.59 35.66
C SER A 202 -15.24 3.28 35.60
N THR A 203 -15.45 4.31 36.41
CA THR A 203 -16.72 5.06 36.38
C THR A 203 -16.79 5.92 35.12
N ARG A 204 -17.87 5.75 34.35
CA ARG A 204 -18.17 6.50 33.11
C ARG A 204 -19.17 7.62 33.33
N GLU A 205 -20.11 7.40 34.24
CA GLU A 205 -21.06 8.40 34.70
C GLU A 205 -21.29 8.21 36.19
N SER A 206 -21.11 9.28 36.95
CA SER A 206 -21.13 9.23 38.42
C SER A 206 -22.53 9.40 39.00
N ASN A 207 -23.41 10.12 38.30
CA ASN A 207 -24.79 10.33 38.71
C ASN A 207 -25.64 10.82 37.53
N SER A 208 -26.53 9.96 37.04
CA SER A 208 -27.56 10.30 36.07
C SER A 208 -28.95 9.99 36.64
N THR A 209 -29.94 10.80 36.26
CA THR A 209 -31.33 10.58 36.66
C THR A 209 -32.12 10.02 35.48
N VAL A 210 -32.74 8.87 35.70
CA VAL A 210 -33.70 8.25 34.77
C VAL A 210 -35.09 8.51 35.32
N THR A 211 -35.94 9.20 34.55
CA THR A 211 -37.30 9.57 34.97
C THR A 211 -38.30 9.29 33.86
N ARG A 212 -39.42 8.66 34.21
CA ARG A 212 -40.63 8.58 33.40
C ARG A 212 -41.80 8.97 34.29
N ILE A 213 -42.44 10.10 34.03
CA ILE A 213 -43.63 10.56 34.77
C ILE A 213 -44.75 10.77 33.76
N ALA A 214 -45.83 10.01 33.90
CA ALA A 214 -46.98 10.04 32.99
C ALA A 214 -48.14 10.82 33.64
N ARG A 215 -48.02 12.14 33.79
CA ARG A 215 -49.10 12.97 34.35
C ARG A 215 -49.28 14.32 33.64
N GLY A 216 -50.37 14.43 32.87
CA GLY A 216 -50.89 15.70 32.36
C GLY A 216 -49.91 16.48 31.49
N GLU A 217 -49.93 17.81 31.64
CA GLU A 217 -49.04 18.74 30.91
C GLU A 217 -47.58 18.74 31.46
N ASP A 218 -47.34 18.13 32.62
CA ASP A 218 -46.02 18.07 33.29
C ASP A 218 -45.30 16.71 33.07
N ALA A 219 -45.62 16.01 31.98
CA ALA A 219 -44.99 14.72 31.67
C ALA A 219 -43.48 14.90 31.40
N VAL A 220 -42.65 14.15 32.14
CA VAL A 220 -41.19 14.14 31.97
C VAL A 220 -40.76 12.74 31.55
N ASP A 221 -40.04 12.64 30.44
CA ASP A 221 -39.54 11.38 29.92
C ASP A 221 -38.06 11.48 29.55
N GLN A 222 -37.20 11.15 30.52
CA GLN A 222 -35.75 11.12 30.39
C GLN A 222 -35.25 9.70 30.71
N ARG A 223 -35.08 8.88 29.68
CA ARG A 223 -34.66 7.48 29.80
C ARG A 223 -33.21 7.24 29.41
N THR A 224 -32.56 8.27 28.87
CA THR A 224 -31.21 8.21 28.31
C THR A 224 -30.20 8.65 29.36
N ILE A 225 -29.19 7.80 29.56
CA ILE A 225 -27.99 8.09 30.33
C ILE A 225 -26.89 8.38 29.30
N THR A 226 -26.25 9.55 29.42
CA THR A 226 -25.07 9.90 28.62
C THR A 226 -23.82 9.53 29.42
N ILE A 227 -22.83 8.94 28.76
CA ILE A 227 -21.59 8.47 29.41
C ILE A 227 -20.35 8.85 28.58
N ASP A 228 -19.16 8.73 29.17
CA ASP A 228 -17.89 8.78 28.43
C ASP A 228 -17.82 7.64 27.41
N GLY A 229 -17.63 8.01 26.13
CA GLY A 229 -17.58 7.12 24.98
C GLY A 229 -16.26 6.37 24.77
N SER A 230 -15.35 6.30 25.73
CA SER A 230 -14.17 5.44 25.59
C SER A 230 -14.56 3.94 25.59
N THR A 231 -13.79 3.13 24.85
CA THR A 231 -14.17 1.75 24.54
C THR A 231 -14.24 0.87 25.79
N ALA A 232 -15.31 0.08 25.90
CA ALA A 232 -15.42 -1.01 26.85
C ALA A 232 -16.42 -2.06 26.33
N ARG A 233 -16.26 -3.32 26.74
CA ARG A 233 -17.23 -4.38 26.43
C ARG A 233 -18.37 -4.48 27.45
N TYR A 234 -18.06 -4.33 28.72
CA TYR A 234 -19.01 -4.58 29.81
C TYR A 234 -19.33 -3.29 30.55
N TYR A 235 -20.59 -3.14 30.93
CA TYR A 235 -21.07 -1.99 31.68
C TYR A 235 -21.82 -2.46 32.92
N ARG A 236 -21.72 -1.69 34.00
CA ARG A 236 -22.42 -1.93 35.26
C ARG A 236 -23.23 -0.70 35.62
N LEU A 237 -24.55 -0.87 35.67
CA LEU A 237 -25.48 0.13 36.16
C LEU A 237 -25.64 -0.06 37.67
N ARG A 238 -25.35 0.96 38.47
CA ARG A 238 -25.54 0.95 39.93
C ARG A 238 -26.64 1.91 40.33
N LEU A 239 -27.59 1.44 41.12
CA LEU A 239 -28.61 2.28 41.75
C LEU A 239 -27.98 3.06 42.90
N LEU A 240 -28.09 4.39 42.85
CA LEU A 240 -27.63 5.30 43.90
C LEU A 240 -28.78 5.70 44.84
N ASP A 241 -29.95 5.97 44.26
CA ASP A 241 -31.16 6.37 44.99
C ASP A 241 -32.42 5.94 44.23
N GLY A 242 -33.51 5.74 44.98
CA GLY A 242 -34.77 5.19 44.49
C GLY A 242 -34.89 3.68 44.70
N LYS A 243 -35.96 3.10 44.15
CA LYS A 243 -36.19 1.64 44.12
C LYS A 243 -36.53 1.23 42.71
N ALA A 244 -35.85 0.21 42.19
CA ALA A 244 -36.18 -0.36 40.90
C ALA A 244 -37.62 -0.90 40.94
N PRO A 245 -38.53 -0.45 40.05
CA PRO A 245 -39.93 -0.91 40.04
C PRO A 245 -40.10 -2.31 39.43
N TRP A 246 -39.01 -3.05 39.18
CA TRP A 246 -39.00 -4.40 38.60
C TRP A 246 -38.36 -5.41 39.55
N SER A 247 -38.77 -6.69 39.42
CA SER A 247 -38.20 -7.81 40.18
C SER A 247 -37.08 -8.50 39.41
N ALA A 248 -36.26 -9.28 40.12
CA ALA A 248 -35.24 -10.13 39.50
C ALA A 248 -35.88 -11.07 38.45
N GLY A 249 -35.37 -11.05 37.23
CA GLY A 249 -35.90 -11.80 36.08
C GLY A 249 -37.00 -11.09 35.28
N GLN A 250 -37.37 -9.88 35.67
CA GLN A 250 -38.31 -9.00 34.95
C GLN A 250 -37.70 -7.62 34.65
N GLU A 251 -36.38 -7.56 34.52
CA GLU A 251 -35.67 -6.33 34.22
C GLU A 251 -36.08 -5.78 32.84
N PRO A 252 -36.17 -4.43 32.69
CA PRO A 252 -36.36 -3.83 31.39
C PRO A 252 -35.15 -4.09 30.48
N GLU A 253 -35.39 -4.02 29.19
CA GLU A 253 -34.32 -4.01 28.19
C GLU A 253 -33.61 -2.66 28.21
N ILE A 254 -32.38 -2.63 27.72
CA ILE A 254 -31.58 -1.42 27.54
C ILE A 254 -31.07 -1.36 26.11
N ILE A 255 -31.08 -0.16 25.53
CA ILE A 255 -30.51 0.12 24.22
C ILE A 255 -29.19 0.84 24.44
N LEU A 256 -28.11 0.31 23.87
CA LEU A 256 -26.78 0.92 23.87
C LEU A 256 -26.54 1.56 22.50
N THR A 257 -26.15 2.83 22.48
CA THR A 257 -25.82 3.57 21.25
C THR A 257 -24.42 4.15 21.34
N GLY A 258 -23.64 3.94 20.29
CA GLY A 258 -22.24 4.31 20.27
C GLY A 258 -21.58 4.08 18.92
N SER A 259 -20.29 3.78 18.97
CA SER A 259 -19.49 3.50 17.77
C SER A 259 -18.37 2.48 18.03
N TYR A 260 -17.78 1.98 16.95
CA TYR A 260 -16.55 1.19 17.01
C TYR A 260 -15.72 1.34 15.75
N THR A 261 -14.44 1.03 15.85
CA THR A 261 -13.54 0.87 14.71
C THR A 261 -13.18 -0.60 14.57
N ASP A 262 -13.30 -1.17 13.37
CA ASP A 262 -12.85 -2.54 13.08
C ASP A 262 -11.93 -2.52 11.85
N ALA A 263 -10.74 -1.96 12.05
CA ALA A 263 -9.77 -1.75 10.98
C ALA A 263 -9.43 -3.04 10.24
N ALA A 264 -9.43 -4.19 10.92
CA ALA A 264 -9.15 -5.48 10.31
C ALA A 264 -10.31 -5.96 9.41
N ALA A 265 -11.56 -5.84 9.88
CA ALA A 265 -12.72 -6.19 9.06
C ALA A 265 -12.89 -5.24 7.87
N ASP A 266 -12.67 -3.94 8.08
CA ASP A 266 -12.75 -2.91 7.03
C ASP A 266 -11.70 -3.14 5.95
N ARG A 267 -10.45 -3.37 6.37
CA ARG A 267 -9.36 -3.71 5.46
C ARG A 267 -9.69 -4.98 4.69
N TYR A 268 -10.18 -6.03 5.36
CA TYR A 268 -10.57 -7.25 4.67
C TYR A 268 -11.71 -7.03 3.66
N ALA A 269 -12.70 -6.20 3.98
CA ALA A 269 -13.81 -5.89 3.09
C ALA A 269 -13.38 -5.09 1.85
N SER A 270 -12.30 -4.31 1.93
CA SER A 270 -11.75 -3.55 0.80
C SER A 270 -10.76 -4.31 -0.09
N LEU A 271 -10.51 -5.59 0.21
CA LEU A 271 -9.60 -6.43 -0.56
C LEU A 271 -9.95 -6.52 -2.04
N GLN A 272 -8.96 -6.32 -2.90
CA GLN A 272 -9.08 -6.65 -4.32
C GLN A 272 -8.70 -8.10 -4.54
N TRP A 273 -9.58 -8.84 -5.23
CA TRP A 273 -9.35 -10.25 -5.55
C TRP A 273 -8.84 -10.39 -6.99
N LEU A 274 -7.61 -10.87 -7.14
CA LEU A 274 -7.03 -11.21 -8.43
C LEU A 274 -7.10 -12.73 -8.66
N PRO A 275 -7.82 -13.20 -9.69
CA PRO A 275 -7.82 -14.61 -10.05
C PRO A 275 -6.51 -15.01 -10.76
N LEU A 276 -5.98 -16.17 -10.37
CA LEU A 276 -4.77 -16.79 -10.91
C LEU A 276 -5.08 -18.20 -11.40
N GLN A 277 -4.50 -18.54 -12.55
CA GLN A 277 -4.50 -19.90 -13.08
C GLN A 277 -3.18 -20.59 -12.72
N PRO A 278 -3.20 -21.93 -12.54
CA PRO A 278 -1.98 -22.68 -12.27
C PRO A 278 -1.00 -22.52 -13.44
N ALA A 279 0.20 -22.07 -13.15
CA ALA A 279 1.29 -21.94 -14.11
C ALA A 279 2.03 -23.27 -14.31
N ALA A 280 2.15 -24.08 -13.25
CA ALA A 280 2.74 -25.41 -13.32
C ALA A 280 2.16 -26.34 -12.24
N THR A 281 2.19 -27.64 -12.53
CA THR A 281 1.82 -28.70 -11.58
C THR A 281 2.96 -29.72 -11.54
N SER A 282 3.44 -30.07 -10.36
CA SER A 282 4.54 -31.02 -10.19
C SER A 282 4.34 -31.93 -8.98
N LYS A 283 4.85 -33.16 -9.04
CA LYS A 283 4.94 -34.03 -7.85
C LYS A 283 6.03 -33.50 -6.92
N ALA A 284 5.70 -33.30 -5.65
CA ALA A 284 6.67 -32.84 -4.66
C ALA A 284 7.61 -33.98 -4.24
N GLN A 285 8.86 -33.64 -3.92
CA GLN A 285 9.89 -34.61 -3.51
C GLN A 285 9.52 -35.36 -2.21
N GLY A 286 8.69 -34.76 -1.35
CA GLY A 286 8.19 -35.34 -0.10
C GLY A 286 6.88 -36.14 -0.23
N GLY A 287 6.38 -36.37 -1.45
CA GLY A 287 5.01 -36.84 -1.68
C GLY A 287 4.06 -35.69 -2.00
N GLY A 288 2.83 -35.98 -2.41
CA GLY A 288 1.86 -34.94 -2.76
C GLY A 288 2.10 -34.24 -4.10
N VAL A 289 1.39 -33.12 -4.30
CA VAL A 289 1.39 -32.33 -5.53
C VAL A 289 1.51 -30.84 -5.21
N ASP A 290 2.43 -30.18 -5.91
CA ASP A 290 2.63 -28.74 -5.91
C ASP A 290 1.93 -28.11 -7.11
N TYR A 291 1.15 -27.07 -6.86
CA TYR A 291 0.56 -26.19 -7.87
C TYR A 291 1.18 -24.79 -7.74
N ASP A 292 1.90 -24.36 -8.76
CA ASP A 292 2.59 -23.06 -8.78
C ASP A 292 1.77 -22.03 -9.54
N TYR A 293 1.69 -20.81 -9.00
CA TYR A 293 0.97 -19.66 -9.56
C TYR A 293 1.93 -18.48 -9.66
N ARG A 294 1.83 -17.73 -10.76
CA ARG A 294 2.64 -16.52 -11.00
C ARG A 294 1.76 -15.29 -10.99
N LEU A 295 2.15 -14.30 -10.21
CA LEU A 295 1.50 -13.00 -10.17
C LEU A 295 2.04 -12.11 -11.30
N PRO A 296 1.26 -11.12 -11.79
CA PRO A 296 1.69 -10.24 -12.88
C PRO A 296 2.90 -9.35 -12.52
N GLY A 297 3.18 -9.18 -11.24
CA GLY A 297 4.35 -8.52 -10.68
C GLY A 297 4.46 -8.87 -9.19
N VAL A 298 5.35 -8.20 -8.46
CA VAL A 298 5.47 -8.38 -7.01
C VAL A 298 4.35 -7.62 -6.30
N LEU A 299 3.27 -8.31 -5.91
CA LEU A 299 2.09 -7.69 -5.29
C LEU A 299 2.11 -7.82 -3.76
N PRO A 300 1.55 -6.85 -3.00
CA PRO A 300 1.38 -6.93 -1.55
C PRO A 300 0.15 -7.79 -1.19
N VAL A 301 0.34 -9.11 -1.13
CA VAL A 301 -0.72 -10.09 -0.86
C VAL A 301 -0.92 -10.26 0.64
N GLU A 302 -2.17 -10.34 1.09
CA GLU A 302 -2.54 -10.55 2.51
C GLU A 302 -3.62 -11.64 2.72
N ALA A 303 -4.22 -12.14 1.62
CA ALA A 303 -5.15 -13.25 1.70
C ALA A 303 -5.08 -14.15 0.46
N VAL A 304 -5.44 -15.41 0.62
CA VAL A 304 -5.69 -16.34 -0.51
C VAL A 304 -6.95 -17.14 -0.28
N ARG A 305 -7.63 -17.48 -1.38
CA ARG A 305 -8.70 -18.48 -1.39
C ARG A 305 -8.59 -19.34 -2.63
N ALA A 306 -8.92 -20.62 -2.52
CA ALA A 306 -8.88 -21.56 -3.63
C ALA A 306 -10.29 -22.08 -3.92
N ALA A 307 -10.59 -22.27 -5.20
CA ALA A 307 -11.82 -22.90 -5.64
C ALA A 307 -11.52 -24.22 -6.36
N MET A 308 -12.19 -25.29 -5.92
CA MET A 308 -12.02 -26.64 -6.46
C MET A 308 -12.72 -26.76 -7.82
N ALA A 309 -12.03 -27.36 -8.79
CA ALA A 309 -12.55 -27.56 -10.14
C ALA A 309 -13.70 -28.59 -10.18
N ASP A 310 -13.60 -29.65 -9.38
CA ASP A 310 -14.60 -30.72 -9.30
C ASP A 310 -15.57 -30.51 -8.13
N ALA A 311 -16.81 -30.96 -8.29
CA ALA A 311 -17.80 -30.99 -7.21
C ALA A 311 -17.47 -32.08 -6.18
N ASN A 312 -17.99 -31.94 -4.96
CA ASN A 312 -17.80 -32.88 -3.86
C ASN A 312 -16.31 -33.18 -3.58
N THR A 313 -15.48 -32.16 -3.69
CA THR A 313 -14.03 -32.24 -3.53
C THR A 313 -13.60 -31.36 -2.36
N ALA A 314 -12.71 -31.89 -1.52
CA ALA A 314 -12.12 -31.19 -0.40
C ALA A 314 -10.61 -31.42 -0.38
N ALA A 315 -9.86 -30.35 -0.13
CA ALA A 315 -8.40 -30.42 -0.02
C ALA A 315 -7.89 -29.42 1.02
N ARG A 316 -6.84 -29.80 1.72
CA ARG A 316 -6.06 -28.91 2.56
C ARG A 316 -4.73 -28.64 1.87
N PHE A 317 -4.38 -27.37 1.77
CA PHE A 317 -3.16 -26.90 1.16
C PHE A 317 -2.26 -26.26 2.20
N SER A 318 -0.96 -26.51 2.11
CA SER A 318 0.02 -25.57 2.64
C SER A 318 0.32 -24.51 1.58
N VAL A 319 0.34 -23.25 2.00
CA VAL A 319 0.54 -22.09 1.13
C VAL A 319 1.94 -21.56 1.38
N SER A 320 2.72 -21.43 0.30
CA SER A 320 4.03 -20.79 0.35
C SER A 320 4.18 -19.75 -0.75
N ALA A 321 5.05 -18.77 -0.52
CA ALA A 321 5.28 -17.65 -1.43
C ALA A 321 6.76 -17.46 -1.72
N SER A 322 7.04 -16.82 -2.85
CA SER A 322 8.38 -16.34 -3.21
C SER A 322 8.29 -14.94 -3.81
N THR A 323 9.29 -14.11 -3.53
CA THR A 323 9.47 -12.76 -4.11
C THR A 323 9.96 -12.82 -5.56
N GLY A 324 10.29 -14.00 -6.08
CA GLY A 324 10.79 -14.21 -7.45
C GLY A 324 12.31 -14.14 -7.57
N GLU A 325 13.03 -13.83 -6.49
CA GLU A 325 14.49 -13.87 -6.44
C GLU A 325 14.97 -15.25 -5.94
N GLY A 326 15.28 -16.14 -6.87
CA GLY A 326 15.80 -17.48 -6.56
C GLY A 326 14.71 -18.50 -6.17
N THR A 327 15.12 -19.55 -5.46
CA THR A 327 14.27 -20.71 -5.11
C THR A 327 13.83 -20.70 -3.63
N SER A 328 13.95 -19.57 -2.93
CA SER A 328 13.53 -19.46 -1.54
C SER A 328 12.01 -19.28 -1.46
N TRP A 329 11.34 -20.26 -0.86
CA TRP A 329 9.91 -20.24 -0.55
C TRP A 329 9.72 -19.98 0.95
N SER A 330 8.83 -19.08 1.31
CA SER A 330 8.40 -18.82 2.69
C SER A 330 7.00 -19.34 2.92
N ALA A 331 6.76 -20.04 4.04
CA ALA A 331 5.44 -20.50 4.41
C ALA A 331 4.54 -19.31 4.80
N LEU A 332 3.32 -19.25 4.26
CA LEU A 332 2.31 -18.24 4.60
C LEU A 332 1.22 -18.80 5.52
N GLY A 333 0.96 -20.12 5.46
CA GLY A 333 -0.02 -20.77 6.30
C GLY A 333 -0.69 -21.97 5.63
N THR A 334 -1.88 -22.31 6.10
CA THR A 334 -2.69 -23.40 5.55
C THR A 334 -4.04 -22.90 5.06
N LEU A 335 -4.56 -23.53 4.01
CA LEU A 335 -5.82 -23.20 3.36
C LEU A 335 -6.65 -24.47 3.21
N THR A 336 -7.91 -24.47 3.62
CA THR A 336 -8.83 -25.58 3.33
C THR A 336 -9.86 -25.13 2.31
N ALA A 337 -9.96 -25.85 1.19
CA ALA A 337 -10.96 -25.56 0.18
C ALA A 337 -11.88 -26.76 0.00
N VAL A 338 -13.18 -26.49 0.00
CA VAL A 338 -14.23 -27.49 -0.14
C VAL A 338 -15.21 -26.98 -1.19
N ARG A 339 -15.65 -27.87 -2.07
CA ARG A 339 -16.76 -27.61 -2.96
C ARG A 339 -17.79 -28.71 -2.80
N VAL A 340 -18.98 -28.35 -2.33
CA VAL A 340 -20.14 -29.25 -2.24
C VAL A 340 -21.11 -28.88 -3.35
N GLN A 341 -21.80 -29.86 -3.92
CA GLN A 341 -22.64 -29.72 -5.12
C GLN A 341 -23.67 -28.56 -5.11
N SER A 342 -24.08 -28.08 -3.93
CA SER A 342 -25.03 -26.98 -3.73
C SER A 342 -24.40 -25.60 -3.51
N ASP A 343 -23.07 -25.52 -3.35
CA ASP A 343 -22.40 -24.27 -3.00
C ASP A 343 -21.40 -23.85 -4.10
N ALA A 344 -21.71 -22.74 -4.75
CA ALA A 344 -20.80 -22.03 -5.64
C ALA A 344 -19.97 -20.99 -4.87
N ALA A 345 -20.23 -20.78 -3.57
CA ALA A 345 -19.49 -19.84 -2.75
C ALA A 345 -18.17 -20.47 -2.29
N GLY A 346 -17.11 -19.65 -2.36
CA GLY A 346 -15.72 -20.09 -2.31
C GLY A 346 -15.30 -20.76 -1.01
N GLY A 347 -14.19 -21.50 -1.10
CA GLY A 347 -13.55 -22.13 0.05
C GLY A 347 -13.10 -21.12 1.11
N ASP A 348 -12.63 -21.65 2.24
CA ASP A 348 -12.11 -20.86 3.35
C ASP A 348 -11.05 -19.85 2.87
N VAL A 349 -10.93 -18.72 3.56
CA VAL A 349 -9.96 -17.69 3.21
C VAL A 349 -8.81 -17.73 4.21
N ALA A 350 -7.63 -18.11 3.73
CA ALA A 350 -6.42 -18.02 4.52
C ALA A 350 -5.93 -16.56 4.51
N ARG A 351 -5.82 -15.97 5.70
CA ARG A 351 -5.36 -14.58 5.94
C ARG A 351 -3.99 -14.61 6.62
N PHE A 352 -3.13 -13.66 6.27
CA PHE A 352 -1.78 -13.53 6.81
C PHE A 352 -1.32 -12.06 6.73
N GLU A 353 -0.22 -11.71 7.39
CA GLU A 353 0.38 -10.37 7.27
C GLU A 353 0.72 -10.05 5.80
N THR A 354 0.78 -8.78 5.42
CA THR A 354 1.06 -8.42 4.02
C THR A 354 2.47 -8.86 3.59
N HIS A 355 2.56 -9.67 2.54
CA HIS A 355 3.82 -10.12 1.94
C HIS A 355 3.93 -9.64 0.49
N ARG A 356 5.14 -9.27 0.07
CA ARG A 356 5.46 -8.98 -1.35
C ARG A 356 5.68 -10.28 -2.09
N VAL A 357 4.76 -10.66 -2.97
CA VAL A 357 4.71 -11.99 -3.58
C VAL A 357 4.76 -11.88 -5.11
N ALA A 358 5.66 -12.65 -5.73
CA ALA A 358 5.71 -12.84 -7.18
C ALA A 358 5.19 -14.22 -7.60
N MET A 359 5.39 -15.23 -6.76
CA MET A 359 4.96 -16.60 -6.99
C MET A 359 4.32 -17.19 -5.74
N LEU A 360 3.28 -18.00 -5.91
CA LEU A 360 2.62 -18.77 -4.87
C LEU A 360 2.67 -20.26 -5.20
N ARG A 361 2.77 -21.09 -4.19
CA ARG A 361 2.68 -22.54 -4.30
C ARG A 361 1.64 -23.06 -3.32
N LEU A 362 0.70 -23.85 -3.84
CA LEU A 362 -0.19 -24.67 -3.05
C LEU A 362 0.31 -26.10 -3.08
N HIS A 363 0.60 -26.66 -1.91
CA HIS A 363 0.99 -28.05 -1.77
C HIS A 363 -0.11 -28.84 -1.05
N THR A 364 -0.49 -29.99 -1.61
CA THR A 364 -1.45 -30.94 -1.02
C THR A 364 -0.86 -32.34 -1.03
N ASP A 365 -1.05 -33.07 0.06
CA ASP A 365 -0.63 -34.47 0.17
C ASP A 365 -1.43 -35.39 -0.75
N THR A 366 -2.69 -35.02 -1.03
CA THR A 366 -3.60 -35.80 -1.87
C THR A 366 -3.65 -35.20 -3.28
N PRO A 367 -3.24 -35.95 -4.32
CA PRO A 367 -3.35 -35.51 -5.71
C PRO A 367 -4.80 -35.22 -6.10
N LEU A 368 -5.03 -34.06 -6.73
CA LEU A 368 -6.34 -33.71 -7.30
C LEU A 368 -6.38 -34.05 -8.79
N SER A 369 -7.56 -34.43 -9.29
CA SER A 369 -7.81 -34.71 -10.71
C SER A 369 -7.54 -33.49 -11.59
N GLN A 370 -7.83 -32.30 -11.07
CA GLN A 370 -7.59 -31.02 -11.73
C GLN A 370 -6.96 -30.03 -10.75
N PRO A 371 -6.08 -29.13 -11.23
CA PRO A 371 -5.51 -28.10 -10.39
C PRO A 371 -6.61 -27.12 -9.93
N PRO A 372 -6.55 -26.64 -8.68
CA PRO A 372 -7.52 -25.68 -8.20
C PRO A 372 -7.27 -24.29 -8.81
N SER A 373 -8.31 -23.46 -8.89
CA SER A 373 -8.11 -22.03 -9.21
C SER A 373 -7.80 -21.26 -7.94
N LEU A 374 -6.88 -20.31 -8.01
CA LEU A 374 -6.45 -19.51 -6.86
C LEU A 374 -6.90 -18.07 -7.05
N GLN A 375 -7.33 -17.43 -5.98
CA GLN A 375 -7.54 -15.99 -5.94
C GLN A 375 -6.73 -15.40 -4.80
N VAL A 376 -6.02 -14.31 -5.10
CA VAL A 376 -5.20 -13.59 -4.13
C VAL A 376 -5.89 -12.28 -3.76
N GLY A 377 -6.06 -12.07 -2.46
CA GLY A 377 -6.52 -10.82 -1.88
C GLY A 377 -5.33 -9.91 -1.62
N TRP A 378 -5.36 -8.70 -2.18
CA TRP A 378 -4.32 -7.69 -1.99
C TRP A 378 -4.91 -6.28 -1.92
N HIS A 379 -4.15 -5.36 -1.35
CA HIS A 379 -4.43 -3.92 -1.36
C HIS A 379 -3.44 -3.20 -2.27
N PRO A 380 -3.89 -2.53 -3.33
CA PRO A 380 -2.98 -1.76 -4.16
C PRO A 380 -2.33 -0.61 -3.39
N ASP A 381 -1.02 -0.45 -3.57
CA ASP A 381 -0.30 0.69 -3.03
C ASP A 381 -0.89 1.97 -3.63
N THR A 382 -1.19 2.91 -2.76
CA THR A 382 -1.67 4.24 -3.15
C THR A 382 -0.55 5.22 -2.89
N PHE A 383 -0.28 6.05 -3.90
CA PHE A 383 0.67 7.13 -3.82
C PHE A 383 -0.03 8.48 -3.98
N VAL A 384 0.65 9.55 -3.63
CA VAL A 384 0.16 10.91 -3.79
C VAL A 384 1.27 11.80 -4.33
N PHE A 385 0.92 12.70 -5.25
CA PHE A 385 1.82 13.74 -5.73
C PHE A 385 1.23 15.13 -5.56
N LEU A 386 2.11 16.12 -5.34
CA LEU A 386 1.74 17.53 -5.34
C LEU A 386 1.72 18.07 -6.77
N ALA A 387 0.74 18.91 -7.08
CA ALA A 387 0.51 19.47 -8.41
C ALA A 387 1.51 20.58 -8.76
N GLU A 388 2.80 20.24 -8.79
CA GLU A 388 3.89 21.18 -9.05
C GLU A 388 4.16 21.36 -10.55
N GLY A 389 3.85 22.56 -11.05
CA GLY A 389 4.03 22.92 -12.46
C GLY A 389 2.84 22.56 -13.36
N PRO A 390 3.01 22.71 -14.69
CA PRO A 390 1.90 22.53 -15.63
C PRO A 390 1.62 21.05 -15.95
N ALA A 391 0.33 20.66 -15.92
CA ALA A 391 -0.18 19.43 -16.50
C ALA A 391 0.07 19.35 -18.03
N PRO A 392 0.03 18.16 -18.68
CA PRO A 392 -0.27 16.84 -18.12
C PRO A 392 0.87 16.24 -17.30
N TYR A 393 0.51 15.41 -16.32
CA TYR A 393 1.45 14.65 -15.51
C TYR A 393 1.62 13.23 -16.06
N ARG A 394 2.75 12.59 -15.77
CA ARG A 394 3.02 11.19 -16.12
C ARG A 394 3.72 10.46 -14.99
N LEU A 395 3.30 9.23 -14.70
CA LEU A 395 4.02 8.32 -13.82
C LEU A 395 5.07 7.57 -14.65
N LEU A 396 6.34 7.75 -14.34
CA LEU A 396 7.45 6.99 -14.93
C LEU A 396 7.74 5.77 -14.05
N ALA A 397 8.00 4.62 -14.68
CA ALA A 397 8.19 3.35 -13.98
C ALA A 397 9.32 2.52 -14.57
N GLY A 398 10.05 1.84 -13.69
CA GLY A 398 11.06 0.85 -14.06
C GLY A 398 12.39 1.50 -14.38
N SER A 399 13.29 1.56 -13.42
CA SER A 399 14.65 2.08 -13.62
C SER A 399 15.67 1.27 -12.86
N TYR A 400 16.77 0.92 -13.52
CA TYR A 400 17.91 0.28 -12.85
C TYR A 400 18.56 1.22 -11.83
N ALA A 401 18.79 2.48 -12.21
CA ALA A 401 19.60 3.42 -11.46
C ALA A 401 18.79 4.53 -10.77
N ALA A 402 17.74 5.05 -11.41
CA ALA A 402 16.99 6.17 -10.88
C ALA A 402 16.08 5.72 -9.73
N ARG A 403 16.03 6.52 -8.67
CA ARG A 403 15.18 6.31 -7.49
C ARG A 403 14.49 7.62 -7.16
N ARG A 404 13.23 7.52 -6.76
CA ARG A 404 12.42 8.62 -6.23
C ARG A 404 13.10 9.23 -5.01
N GLY A 405 13.08 10.55 -4.92
CA GLY A 405 13.51 11.25 -3.71
C GLY A 405 12.59 10.97 -2.50
N ASP A 406 13.11 11.21 -1.29
CA ASP A 406 12.31 11.18 -0.07
C ASP A 406 11.65 12.54 0.14
N TYR A 407 10.39 12.66 -0.27
CA TYR A 407 9.59 13.87 -0.11
C TYR A 407 8.65 13.74 1.09
N ALA A 408 8.59 14.77 1.95
CA ALA A 408 7.66 14.87 3.08
C ALA A 408 6.24 15.25 2.62
N VAL A 409 5.64 14.42 1.78
CA VAL A 409 4.29 14.65 1.22
C VAL A 409 3.21 14.44 2.29
N ASP A 410 3.46 13.60 3.27
CA ASP A 410 2.62 13.40 4.47
C ASP A 410 2.27 14.72 5.16
N VAL A 411 3.28 15.56 5.43
CA VAL A 411 3.10 16.88 6.06
C VAL A 411 2.24 17.80 5.18
N ALA A 412 2.40 17.73 3.86
CA ALA A 412 1.59 18.52 2.93
C ALA A 412 0.12 18.04 2.93
N ILE A 413 -0.11 16.73 2.93
CA ILE A 413 -1.47 16.16 2.95
C ILE A 413 -2.19 16.45 4.27
N ASP A 414 -1.50 16.35 5.40
CA ASP A 414 -2.10 16.67 6.70
C ASP A 414 -2.50 18.14 6.81
N ARG A 415 -1.69 19.06 6.26
CA ARG A 415 -2.04 20.48 6.15
C ARG A 415 -3.26 20.72 5.26
N LEU A 416 -3.35 20.03 4.12
CA LEU A 416 -4.52 20.12 3.25
C LEU A 416 -5.77 19.61 3.97
N ARG A 417 -5.68 18.46 4.66
CA ARG A 417 -6.79 17.88 5.42
C ARG A 417 -7.29 18.84 6.51
N ALA A 418 -6.39 19.53 7.21
CA ALA A 418 -6.74 20.50 8.25
C ALA A 418 -7.58 21.70 7.74
N THR A 419 -7.55 21.98 6.43
CA THR A 419 -8.34 23.05 5.80
C THR A 419 -9.60 22.54 5.11
N GLN A 420 -9.83 21.23 5.10
CA GLN A 420 -10.90 20.56 4.38
C GLN A 420 -11.83 19.83 5.36
N SER A 421 -12.84 19.11 4.84
CA SER A 421 -13.70 18.24 5.66
C SER A 421 -12.94 17.05 6.23
N ASP A 422 -13.43 16.49 7.34
CA ASP A 422 -12.80 15.34 8.03
C ASP A 422 -12.54 14.13 7.12
N ASP A 423 -13.41 13.88 6.13
CA ASP A 423 -13.28 12.76 5.18
C ASP A 423 -12.58 13.13 3.87
N TRP A 424 -11.95 14.31 3.79
CA TRP A 424 -11.33 14.76 2.55
C TRP A 424 -10.14 13.88 2.16
N GLN A 425 -10.11 13.50 0.88
CA GLN A 425 -8.97 12.82 0.25
C GLN A 425 -8.57 13.53 -1.05
N PRO A 426 -7.28 13.55 -1.41
CA PRO A 426 -6.83 14.05 -2.71
C PRO A 426 -7.60 13.35 -3.85
N PRO A 427 -8.08 14.08 -4.87
CA PRO A 427 -8.80 13.48 -5.98
C PRO A 427 -7.93 12.48 -6.73
N ALA A 428 -8.57 11.46 -7.32
CA ALA A 428 -7.87 10.43 -8.06
C ALA A 428 -7.31 10.96 -9.39
N ALA A 429 -6.04 10.64 -9.66
CA ALA A 429 -5.43 10.70 -10.97
C ALA A 429 -5.38 9.28 -11.55
N THR A 430 -6.14 9.02 -12.61
CA THR A 430 -6.24 7.68 -13.20
C THR A 430 -5.08 7.43 -14.16
N LEU A 431 -4.55 6.22 -14.14
CA LEU A 431 -3.49 5.78 -15.04
C LEU A 431 -4.09 5.50 -16.43
N GLY A 432 -3.55 6.15 -17.45
CA GLY A 432 -3.80 5.82 -18.85
C GLY A 432 -2.96 4.64 -19.33
N GLU A 433 -3.11 4.29 -20.61
CA GLU A 433 -2.33 3.22 -21.23
C GLU A 433 -0.80 3.51 -21.17
N PRO A 434 0.02 2.50 -20.85
CA PRO A 434 1.46 2.66 -20.77
C PRO A 434 2.07 2.92 -22.15
N VAL A 435 3.04 3.84 -22.18
CA VAL A 435 3.86 4.14 -23.35
C VAL A 435 5.31 3.80 -23.04
N GLU A 436 6.02 3.26 -24.03
CA GLU A 436 7.46 3.00 -23.92
C GLU A 436 8.23 4.33 -23.82
N ALA A 437 9.14 4.40 -22.86
CA ALA A 437 10.00 5.55 -22.63
C ALA A 437 11.45 5.21 -22.98
N GLY A 438 12.26 4.80 -22.00
CA GLY A 438 13.61 4.28 -22.20
C GLY A 438 13.66 2.79 -22.58
N GLY A 439 12.51 2.12 -22.57
CA GLY A 439 12.38 0.70 -22.88
C GLY A 439 13.13 -0.20 -21.91
N ILE A 440 13.27 -1.49 -22.28
CA ILE A 440 13.89 -2.52 -21.44
C ILE A 440 15.35 -2.17 -21.08
N ALA A 441 16.04 -1.37 -21.91
CA ALA A 441 17.40 -0.93 -21.64
C ALA A 441 17.53 -0.17 -20.31
N ALA A 442 16.50 0.60 -19.92
CA ALA A 442 16.47 1.35 -18.67
C ALA A 442 16.41 0.43 -17.42
N LEU A 443 16.02 -0.83 -17.57
CA LEU A 443 15.96 -1.83 -16.48
C LEU A 443 17.30 -2.54 -16.25
N THR A 444 18.28 -2.35 -17.14
CA THR A 444 19.57 -3.02 -17.06
C THR A 444 20.67 -2.08 -16.61
N ALA A 445 21.69 -2.62 -15.93
CA ALA A 445 22.88 -1.87 -15.57
C ALA A 445 23.46 -1.17 -16.81
N PRO A 446 23.71 0.16 -16.77
CA PRO A 446 24.39 0.85 -17.84
C PRO A 446 25.70 0.11 -18.14
N LYS A 447 25.93 -0.24 -19.41
CA LYS A 447 27.22 -0.81 -19.81
C LYS A 447 28.27 0.25 -19.49
N VAL A 448 29.00 0.08 -18.38
CA VAL A 448 30.08 0.99 -17.99
C VAL A 448 31.00 1.10 -19.21
N PRO A 449 31.19 2.30 -19.79
CA PRO A 449 32.01 2.43 -20.97
C PRO A 449 33.40 1.90 -20.63
N PHE A 450 33.86 0.92 -21.40
CA PHE A 450 35.17 0.34 -21.20
C PHE A 450 36.21 1.46 -21.14
N ASN A 451 36.92 1.56 -20.01
CA ASN A 451 37.81 2.69 -19.77
C ASN A 451 39.11 2.52 -20.59
N TRP A 452 39.07 2.90 -21.86
CA TRP A 452 40.19 2.86 -22.80
C TRP A 452 41.42 3.69 -22.34
N THR A 453 41.26 4.63 -21.40
CA THR A 453 42.41 5.40 -20.88
C THR A 453 43.38 4.51 -20.12
N ARG A 454 42.92 3.45 -19.45
CA ARG A 454 43.79 2.49 -18.75
C ARG A 454 44.72 1.72 -19.70
N PRO A 455 44.23 0.99 -20.72
CA PRO A 455 45.11 0.31 -21.66
C PRO A 455 45.96 1.30 -22.49
N LEU A 456 45.45 2.49 -22.82
CA LEU A 456 46.24 3.52 -23.49
C LEU A 456 47.41 4.00 -22.63
N LEU A 457 47.19 4.23 -21.33
CA LEU A 457 48.24 4.61 -20.39
C LEU A 457 49.31 3.51 -20.26
N TRP A 458 48.89 2.25 -20.17
CA TRP A 458 49.83 1.11 -20.18
C TRP A 458 50.64 1.04 -21.47
N LEU A 459 50.03 1.28 -22.63
CA LEU A 459 50.73 1.31 -23.91
C LEU A 459 51.80 2.41 -23.94
N VAL A 460 51.47 3.62 -23.48
CA VAL A 460 52.42 4.75 -23.39
C VAL A 460 53.55 4.43 -22.41
N LEU A 461 53.24 3.82 -21.26
CA LEU A 461 54.24 3.47 -20.24
C LEU A 461 55.21 2.39 -20.74
N VAL A 462 54.70 1.36 -21.41
CA VAL A 462 55.53 0.31 -22.03
C VAL A 462 56.39 0.89 -23.16
N ALA A 463 55.85 1.80 -23.97
CA ALA A 463 56.63 2.48 -25.02
C ALA A 463 57.78 3.31 -24.44
N ALA A 464 57.53 4.06 -23.36
CA ALA A 464 58.56 4.84 -22.66
C ALA A 464 59.64 3.93 -22.05
N ALA A 465 59.25 2.84 -21.38
CA ALA A 465 60.17 1.86 -20.82
C ALA A 465 61.04 1.18 -21.90
N ALA A 466 60.44 0.80 -23.03
CA ALA A 466 61.15 0.23 -24.17
C ALA A 466 62.18 1.20 -24.76
N MET A 467 61.83 2.50 -24.84
CA MET A 467 62.74 3.55 -25.31
C MET A 467 63.97 3.70 -24.39
N VAL A 468 63.75 3.72 -23.07
CA VAL A 468 64.84 3.78 -22.08
C VAL A 468 65.71 2.52 -22.15
N ALA A 469 65.10 1.34 -22.25
CA ALA A 469 65.84 0.07 -22.38
C ALA A 469 66.69 0.03 -23.66
N ALA A 470 66.15 0.49 -24.81
CA ALA A 470 66.89 0.58 -26.06
C ALA A 470 68.08 1.54 -25.96
N MET A 471 67.92 2.66 -25.26
CA MET A 471 68.99 3.64 -25.04
C MET A 471 70.09 3.08 -24.13
N ALA A 472 69.73 2.39 -23.05
CA ALA A 472 70.69 1.69 -22.18
C ALA A 472 71.47 0.61 -22.93
N PHE A 473 70.79 -0.18 -23.76
CA PHE A 473 71.42 -1.21 -24.59
C PHE A 473 72.37 -0.62 -25.65
N SER A 474 72.00 0.52 -26.25
CA SER A 474 72.87 1.25 -27.19
C SER A 474 74.15 1.76 -26.53
N LEU A 475 74.09 2.18 -25.25
CA LEU A 475 75.28 2.65 -24.53
C LEU A 475 76.22 1.49 -24.19
N LEU A 476 75.69 0.37 -23.72
CA LEU A 476 76.47 -0.85 -23.46
C LEU A 476 77.17 -1.35 -24.73
N ARG A 477 76.50 -1.30 -25.88
CA ARG A 477 77.07 -1.73 -27.17
C ARG A 477 78.11 -0.74 -27.73
N ARG A 478 78.09 0.53 -27.31
CA ARG A 478 79.13 1.52 -27.67
C ARG A 478 80.33 1.45 -26.73
N GLY A 479 80.13 1.10 -25.46
CA GLY A 479 81.21 0.86 -24.50
C GLY A 479 82.11 -0.33 -24.84
N SER A 480 81.59 -1.35 -25.55
CA SER A 480 82.40 -2.52 -25.94
C SER A 480 83.26 -2.33 -27.20
N LYS A 481 83.22 -1.16 -27.85
CA LYS A 481 83.99 -0.85 -29.07
C LYS A 481 85.14 0.15 -28.85
N GLY A 482 85.39 0.57 -27.62
CA GLY A 482 86.39 1.59 -27.28
C GLY A 482 87.70 1.08 -26.66
N GLY A 483 87.92 -0.24 -26.61
CA GLY A 483 89.12 -0.84 -26.02
C GLY A 483 89.94 -1.62 -27.03
N ASP A 484 90.48 -0.95 -28.05
CA ASP A 484 91.68 -1.41 -28.77
C ASP A 484 92.26 -0.26 -29.61
N SER A 485 93.08 0.56 -28.96
CA SER A 485 94.09 1.50 -29.50
C SER A 485 94.65 2.23 -28.27
N ALA A 486 95.93 2.28 -27.93
CA ALA A 486 97.22 2.07 -28.58
C ALA A 486 98.25 1.97 -27.40
N PRO A 487 99.59 1.90 -27.56
CA PRO A 487 100.41 1.86 -28.77
C PRO A 487 101.14 0.53 -29.03
#